data_AF-A0A975BH81-F1
#
_entry.id   AF-A0A975BH81-F1
#
_cell.length_a   1.000
_cell.length_b   1.000
_cell.length_c   1.000
_cell.angle_alpha   90.00
_cell.angle_beta   90.00
_cell.angle_gamma   90.00
#
_symmetry.space_group_name_H-M   'P 1'
#
loop_
_entity.id
_entity.type
_entity.pdbx_description
1 polymer ?
#
loop_
_entity_poly.entity_id
_entity_poly.type
_entity_poly.pdbx_seq_one_letter_code
_entity_poly.pdbx_strand_id
1 'polypeptide(L)'
;MNEITEGNVARYCKPSSLDEDGYPASSAFQRRPNRNERYLSAYLLEFFKNDSEKENVAEVRKEIKKHFNLKKNGLYAILNIEQSKADIMKEIKKRISYKETNLPHCGIFHDYDDLVISELLAECVQSKYKVKDVE
;
A
#
# COMPACT_ATOMS: atom_id res chain seq x y z
N MET A 1 3.32 -5.70 17.72
CA MET A 1 3.08 -5.77 16.26
C MET A 1 4.24 -6.52 15.68
N ASN A 2 3.98 -7.67 15.04
CA ASN A 2 5.03 -8.44 14.39
C ASN A 2 5.43 -7.74 13.08
N GLU A 3 6.72 -7.80 12.75
CA GLU A 3 7.20 -7.32 11.46
C GLU A 3 6.95 -8.38 10.39
N ILE A 4 6.40 -7.93 9.26
CA ILE A 4 6.22 -8.74 8.06
C ILE A 4 7.46 -8.53 7.20
N THR A 5 8.13 -9.62 6.87
CA THR A 5 9.43 -9.58 6.17
C THR A 5 9.30 -9.82 4.68
N GLU A 6 8.24 -10.49 4.23
CA GLU A 6 8.05 -10.94 2.86
C GLU A 6 6.59 -10.88 2.42
N GLY A 7 6.40 -10.85 1.09
CA GLY A 7 5.08 -10.85 0.46
C GLY A 7 4.72 -9.52 -0.16
N ASN A 8 3.45 -9.41 -0.56
CA ASN A 8 2.92 -8.28 -1.29
C ASN A 8 1.82 -7.61 -0.48
N VAL A 9 1.81 -6.29 -0.50
CA VAL A 9 0.75 -5.51 0.11
C VAL A 9 -0.01 -4.71 -0.93
N ALA A 10 -1.32 -4.65 -0.76
CA ALA A 10 -2.18 -3.76 -1.51
C ALA A 10 -2.49 -2.50 -0.69
N ARG A 11 -2.29 -1.34 -1.30
CA ARG A 11 -2.76 -0.06 -0.77
C ARG A 11 -3.81 0.54 -1.69
N TYR A 12 -4.92 0.98 -1.11
CA TYR A 12 -5.92 1.73 -1.85
C TYR A 12 -5.47 3.18 -2.09
N CYS A 13 -5.42 3.57 -3.36
CA CYS A 13 -5.12 4.91 -3.84
C CYS A 13 -6.41 5.58 -4.33
N LYS A 14 -6.68 6.79 -3.83
CA LYS A 14 -7.85 7.57 -4.25
C LYS A 14 -7.63 8.15 -5.64
N PRO A 15 -8.68 8.45 -6.42
CA PRO A 15 -8.53 9.12 -7.71
C PRO A 15 -7.74 10.43 -7.63
N SER A 16 -7.92 11.18 -6.54
CA SER A 16 -7.23 12.46 -6.31
C SER A 16 -5.75 12.32 -5.94
N SER A 17 -5.25 11.09 -5.78
CA SER A 17 -3.84 10.79 -5.52
C SER A 17 -3.22 9.97 -6.66
N LEU A 18 -3.82 10.05 -7.85
CA LEU A 18 -3.27 9.50 -9.08
C LEU A 18 -2.72 10.64 -9.92
N ASP A 19 -1.66 10.37 -10.69
CA ASP A 19 -1.16 11.27 -11.72
C ASP A 19 -2.03 11.23 -12.98
N GLU A 20 -1.63 12.00 -14.01
CA GLU A 20 -2.34 12.13 -15.28
C GLU A 20 -2.39 10.81 -16.07
N ASP A 21 -1.43 9.92 -15.86
CA ASP A 21 -1.35 8.59 -16.47
C ASP A 21 -2.14 7.53 -15.68
N GLY A 22 -2.74 7.92 -14.55
CA GLY A 22 -3.51 7.04 -13.67
C GLY A 22 -2.64 6.10 -12.82
N TYR A 23 -1.39 6.47 -12.58
CA TYR A 23 -0.50 5.80 -11.63
C TYR A 23 -0.58 6.47 -10.25
N PRO A 24 -0.32 5.73 -9.16
CA PRO A 24 -0.17 6.32 -7.83
C PRO A 24 0.90 7.41 -7.80
N ALA A 25 0.52 8.64 -7.49
CA ALA A 25 1.47 9.70 -7.18
C ALA A 25 2.02 9.53 -5.76
N SER A 26 3.10 10.24 -5.40
CA SER A 26 3.66 10.26 -4.03
C SER A 26 2.58 10.58 -2.98
N SER A 27 1.66 11.50 -3.27
CA SER A 27 0.52 11.83 -2.40
C SER A 27 -0.38 10.63 -2.02
N ALA A 28 -0.33 9.53 -2.77
CA ALA A 28 -1.03 8.29 -2.43
C ALA A 28 -0.38 7.58 -1.23
N PHE A 29 0.92 7.78 -1.01
CA PHE A 29 1.73 7.17 0.03
C PHE A 29 2.10 8.13 1.16
N GLN A 30 1.60 9.36 1.15
CA GLN A 30 1.80 10.29 2.26
C GLN A 30 0.90 9.94 3.45
N ARG A 31 1.48 10.01 4.65
CA ARG A 31 0.72 9.96 5.90
C ARG A 31 -0.06 11.26 6.04
N ARG A 32 -1.20 11.20 6.72
CA ARG A 32 -1.98 12.39 7.06
C ARG A 32 -1.72 12.79 8.51
N PRO A 33 -0.69 13.62 8.80
CA PRO A 33 -0.37 14.03 10.17
C PRO A 33 -1.54 14.74 10.85
N ASN A 34 -2.33 15.51 10.09
CA ASN A 34 -3.56 16.17 10.57
C ASN A 34 -4.65 15.18 11.05
N ARG A 35 -4.48 13.88 10.80
CA ARG A 35 -5.38 12.79 11.26
C ARG A 35 -4.71 11.87 12.27
N ASN A 36 -3.54 12.25 12.80
CA ASN A 36 -2.71 11.42 13.69
C ASN A 36 -2.41 10.03 13.10
N GLU A 37 -2.27 9.94 11.77
CA GLU A 37 -1.95 8.69 11.09
C GLU A 37 -0.50 8.28 11.41
N ARG A 38 -0.34 7.22 12.21
CA ARG A 38 0.99 6.75 12.66
C ARG A 38 1.74 5.93 11.60
N TYR A 39 1.02 5.40 10.62
CA TYR A 39 1.51 4.50 9.59
C TYR A 39 0.59 4.52 8.36
N LEU A 40 1.12 4.12 7.20
CA LEU A 40 0.31 3.97 5.99
C LEU A 40 -0.45 2.66 6.04
N SER A 41 -1.77 2.73 5.93
CA SER A 41 -2.60 1.52 5.82
C SER A 41 -2.35 0.75 4.52
N ALA A 42 -2.14 -0.55 4.64
CA ALA A 42 -2.03 -1.51 3.55
C ALA A 42 -2.66 -2.85 3.96
N TYR A 43 -2.72 -3.81 3.04
CA TYR A 43 -3.30 -5.13 3.27
C TYR A 43 -2.39 -6.21 2.72
N LEU A 44 -2.02 -7.20 3.54
CA LEU A 44 -1.16 -8.30 3.14
C LEU A 44 -1.95 -9.26 2.23
N LEU A 45 -1.45 -9.49 1.01
CA LEU A 45 -2.13 -10.33 0.02
C LEU A 45 -2.04 -11.82 0.36
N GLU A 46 -0.88 -12.26 0.85
CA GLU A 46 -0.59 -13.66 1.18
C GLU A 46 -1.48 -14.20 2.31
N PHE A 47 -2.12 -13.30 3.08
CA PHE A 47 -3.11 -13.69 4.08
C PHE A 47 -4.30 -14.45 3.47
N PHE A 48 -4.73 -14.08 2.26
CA PHE A 48 -5.94 -14.63 1.64
C PHE A 48 -5.71 -15.96 0.92
N LYS A 49 -4.46 -16.29 0.55
CA LYS A 49 -4.05 -17.57 -0.03
C LYS A 49 -4.84 -17.98 -1.29
N ASN A 50 -5.28 -17.02 -2.11
CA ASN A 50 -5.82 -17.34 -3.43
C ASN A 50 -4.70 -17.51 -4.46
N ASP A 51 -5.01 -18.20 -5.55
CA ASP A 51 -4.06 -18.58 -6.59
C ASP A 51 -3.52 -17.39 -7.38
N SER A 52 -4.29 -16.31 -7.52
CA SER A 52 -3.88 -15.11 -8.25
C SER A 52 -3.82 -13.84 -7.40
N GLU A 53 -2.89 -12.95 -7.74
CA GLU A 53 -2.79 -11.60 -7.15
C GLU A 53 -4.11 -10.84 -7.27
N LYS A 54 -4.79 -10.95 -8.42
CA LYS A 54 -6.08 -10.28 -8.67
C LYS A 54 -7.19 -10.75 -7.71
N GLU A 55 -7.27 -12.05 -7.42
CA GLU A 55 -8.24 -12.59 -6.46
C GLU A 55 -7.93 -12.13 -5.03
N ASN A 56 -6.66 -12.11 -4.64
CA ASN A 56 -6.25 -11.56 -3.35
C ASN A 56 -6.61 -10.07 -3.23
N VAL A 57 -6.46 -9.29 -4.31
CA VAL A 57 -6.91 -7.88 -4.34
C VAL A 57 -8.43 -7.75 -4.27
N ALA A 58 -9.18 -8.69 -4.84
CA ALA A 58 -10.65 -8.73 -4.70
C ALA A 58 -11.06 -8.96 -3.23
N GLU A 59 -10.34 -9.80 -2.49
CA GLU A 59 -10.55 -9.95 -1.04
C GLU A 59 -10.19 -8.68 -0.26
N VAL A 60 -9.07 -8.02 -0.59
CA VAL A 60 -8.75 -6.69 -0.01
C VAL A 60 -9.87 -5.69 -0.24
N ARG A 61 -10.49 -5.69 -1.43
CA ARG A 61 -11.64 -4.83 -1.73
C ARG A 61 -12.82 -5.12 -0.82
N LYS A 62 -13.13 -6.40 -0.55
CA LYS A 62 -14.20 -6.79 0.39
C LYS A 62 -13.87 -6.30 1.80
N GLU A 63 -12.63 -6.46 2.25
CA GLU A 63 -12.20 -5.99 3.57
C GLU A 63 -12.28 -4.46 3.74
N ILE A 64 -11.77 -3.69 2.79
CA ILE A 64 -11.84 -2.22 2.88
C ILE A 64 -13.28 -1.73 2.87
N LYS A 65 -14.17 -2.33 2.07
CA LYS A 65 -15.58 -1.93 1.98
C LYS A 65 -16.33 -2.04 3.31
N LYS A 66 -15.90 -2.89 4.25
CA LYS A 66 -16.50 -3.01 5.59
C LYS A 66 -16.36 -1.71 6.40
N HIS A 67 -15.34 -0.91 6.11
CA HIS A 67 -14.98 0.28 6.90
C HIS A 67 -14.90 1.57 6.09
N PHE A 68 -14.88 1.48 4.76
CA PHE A 68 -14.60 2.63 3.90
C PHE A 68 -15.28 2.55 2.53
N ASN A 69 -15.84 3.67 2.08
CA ASN A 69 -16.44 3.80 0.75
C ASN A 69 -15.39 4.04 -0.34
N LEU A 70 -15.07 2.97 -1.08
CA LEU A 70 -14.15 3.03 -2.23
C LEU A 70 -14.73 3.86 -3.38
N LYS A 71 -13.88 4.70 -3.98
CA LYS A 71 -14.22 5.41 -5.22
C LYS A 71 -13.93 4.52 -6.43
N LYS A 72 -14.88 4.45 -7.37
CA LYS A 72 -14.82 3.59 -8.58
C LYS A 72 -13.56 3.81 -9.43
N ASN A 73 -13.08 5.05 -9.51
CA ASN A 73 -11.88 5.41 -10.28
C ASN A 73 -10.59 5.34 -9.46
N GLY A 74 -10.64 4.87 -8.21
CA GLY A 74 -9.44 4.57 -7.45
C GLY A 74 -8.83 3.25 -7.89
N LEU A 75 -7.68 2.91 -7.32
CA LEU A 75 -6.98 1.67 -7.63
C LEU A 75 -6.27 1.11 -6.40
N TYR A 76 -5.85 -0.15 -6.51
CA TYR A 76 -4.97 -0.82 -5.58
C TYR A 76 -3.56 -0.82 -6.15
N ALA A 77 -2.63 -0.20 -5.43
CA ALA A 77 -1.20 -0.25 -5.74
C ALA A 77 -0.59 -1.42 -4.98
N ILE A 78 0.16 -2.26 -5.69
CA ILE A 78 0.81 -3.43 -5.11
C ILE A 78 2.29 -3.14 -4.92
N LEU A 79 2.76 -3.37 -3.69
CA LEU A 79 4.15 -3.25 -3.29
C LEU A 79 4.65 -4.62 -2.83
N ASN A 80 5.80 -5.03 -3.33
CA ASN A 80 6.54 -6.14 -2.72
C ASN A 80 7.34 -5.63 -1.51
N ILE A 81 7.20 -6.32 -0.38
CA ILE A 81 7.75 -5.90 0.92
C ILE A 81 9.28 -5.90 0.87
N GLU A 82 9.88 -6.99 0.40
CA GLU A 82 11.33 -7.19 0.34
C GLU A 82 11.97 -6.15 -0.57
N GLN A 83 11.42 -6.01 -1.78
CA GLN A 83 11.92 -5.11 -2.81
C GLN A 83 11.83 -3.65 -2.36
N SER A 84 10.67 -3.22 -1.88
CA SER A 84 10.51 -1.83 -1.42
C SER A 84 11.41 -1.48 -0.23
N LYS A 85 11.62 -2.42 0.70
CA LYS A 85 12.60 -2.26 1.79
C LYS A 85 14.02 -2.13 1.25
N ALA A 86 14.39 -2.98 0.30
CA ALA A 86 15.72 -2.99 -0.31
C ALA A 86 15.99 -1.71 -1.09
N ASP A 87 15.04 -1.24 -1.90
CA ASP A 87 15.16 -0.04 -2.73
C ASP A 87 15.28 1.22 -1.87
N ILE A 88 14.41 1.38 -0.87
CA ILE A 88 14.47 2.53 0.04
C ILE A 88 15.77 2.51 0.86
N MET A 89 16.20 1.33 1.32
CA MET A 89 17.48 1.19 2.01
C MET A 89 18.66 1.51 1.08
N LYS A 90 18.60 1.12 -0.19
CA LYS A 90 19.65 1.41 -1.17
C LYS A 90 19.75 2.91 -1.43
N GLU A 91 18.62 3.58 -1.64
CA GLU A 91 18.54 4.97 -2.08
C GLU A 91 18.92 5.95 -0.96
N ILE A 92 18.28 5.85 0.21
CA ILE A 92 18.42 6.84 1.28
C ILE A 92 19.07 6.29 2.56
N LYS A 93 19.49 5.02 2.57
CA LYS A 93 20.07 4.34 3.75
C LYS A 93 19.15 4.37 4.98
N LYS A 94 17.83 4.35 4.75
CA LYS A 94 16.81 4.31 5.80
C LYS A 94 15.98 3.04 5.73
N ARG A 95 15.43 2.66 6.87
CA ARG A 95 14.58 1.47 6.99
C ARG A 95 13.11 1.88 7.03
N ILE A 96 12.30 1.12 6.32
CA ILE A 96 10.86 1.06 6.54
C ILE A 96 10.51 -0.31 7.11
N SER A 97 9.39 -0.40 7.81
CA SER A 97 8.89 -1.67 8.35
C SER A 97 7.43 -1.86 7.98
N TYR A 98 7.10 -3.06 7.52
CA TYR A 98 5.73 -3.52 7.38
C TYR A 98 5.36 -4.28 8.65
N LYS A 99 4.24 -3.95 9.29
CA LYS A 99 3.87 -4.58 10.56
C LYS A 99 2.40 -4.98 10.59
N GLU A 100 2.13 -6.13 11.20
CA GLU A 100 0.78 -6.59 11.49
C GLU A 100 0.08 -5.61 12.44
N THR A 101 -1.11 -5.18 12.06
CA THR A 101 -2.00 -4.36 12.91
C THR A 101 -3.21 -5.19 13.32
N ASN A 102 -3.95 -5.67 12.33
CA ASN A 102 -5.06 -6.61 12.49
C ASN A 102 -5.28 -7.31 11.14
N LEU A 103 -4.50 -8.38 10.90
CA LEU A 103 -4.48 -9.05 9.60
C LEU A 103 -5.90 -9.32 9.07
N PRO A 104 -6.15 -9.08 7.77
CA PRO A 104 -5.17 -8.80 6.71
C PRO A 104 -4.65 -7.36 6.68
N HIS A 105 -5.20 -6.45 7.49
CA HIS A 105 -4.70 -5.08 7.58
C HIS A 105 -3.30 -5.06 8.21
N CYS A 106 -2.42 -4.29 7.59
CA CYS A 106 -1.07 -4.02 8.06
C CYS A 106 -0.71 -2.54 7.87
N GLY A 107 0.40 -2.13 8.46
CA GLY A 107 0.91 -0.77 8.38
C GLY A 107 2.32 -0.70 7.83
N ILE A 108 2.59 0.32 7.00
CA ILE A 108 3.95 0.72 6.61
C ILE A 108 4.42 1.84 7.54
N PHE A 109 5.52 1.60 8.24
CA PHE A 109 6.09 2.47 9.27
C PHE A 109 7.47 2.98 8.84
N HIS A 110 7.73 4.24 9.15
CA HIS A 110 9.04 4.87 9.00
C HIS A 110 9.14 6.09 9.92
N ASP A 111 10.38 6.46 10.26
CA ASP A 111 10.75 7.62 11.08
C ASP A 111 11.43 8.73 10.28
N TYR A 112 11.49 8.58 8.95
CA TYR A 112 12.09 9.54 8.04
C TYR A 112 11.06 10.50 7.42
N ASP A 113 11.56 11.48 6.66
CA ASP A 113 10.77 12.46 5.94
C ASP A 113 9.67 11.79 5.11
N ASP A 114 8.43 12.24 5.33
CA ASP A 114 7.25 11.62 4.74
C ASP A 114 7.17 11.81 3.24
N LEU A 115 7.58 12.98 2.74
CA LEU A 115 7.55 13.29 1.32
C LEU A 115 8.53 12.37 0.58
N VAL A 116 9.76 12.27 1.08
CA VAL A 116 10.81 11.43 0.48
C VAL A 116 10.40 9.96 0.47
N ILE A 117 9.90 9.42 1.59
CA ILE A 117 9.47 8.01 1.64
C ILE A 117 8.28 7.76 0.71
N SER A 118 7.36 8.72 0.61
CA SER A 118 6.17 8.59 -0.23
C SER A 118 6.50 8.56 -1.73
N GLU A 119 7.50 9.34 -2.15
CA GLU A 119 8.01 9.31 -3.52
C GLU A 119 8.62 7.95 -3.84
N LEU A 120 9.52 7.45 -2.98
CA LEU A 120 10.15 6.15 -3.19
C LEU A 120 9.14 4.99 -3.16
N LEU A 121 8.13 5.05 -2.28
CA LEU A 121 7.05 4.06 -2.27
C LEU A 121 6.20 4.08 -3.54
N ALA A 122 5.96 5.26 -4.13
CA ALA A 122 5.26 5.36 -5.40
C ALA A 122 6.06 4.72 -6.54
N GLU A 123 7.39 4.89 -6.54
CA GLU A 123 8.29 4.24 -7.50
C GLU A 123 8.36 2.72 -7.31
N CYS A 124 8.15 2.21 -6.10
CA CYS A 124 8.15 0.78 -5.79
C CYS A 124 6.89 0.03 -6.25
N VAL A 125 5.89 0.70 -6.84
CA VAL A 125 4.64 0.06 -7.27
C VAL A 125 4.90 -0.91 -8.43
N GLN A 126 4.71 -2.21 -8.19
CA GLN A 126 4.98 -3.26 -9.17
C GLN A 126 3.79 -3.51 -10.10
N SER A 127 2.58 -3.51 -9.54
CA SER A 127 1.35 -3.73 -10.28
C SER A 127 0.23 -2.87 -9.72
N LYS A 128 -0.85 -2.73 -10.49
CA LYS A 128 -2.03 -1.95 -10.08
C LYS A 128 -3.33 -2.52 -10.62
N TYR A 129 -4.38 -2.42 -9.82
CA TYR A 129 -5.73 -2.87 -10.18
C TYR A 129 -6.76 -1.78 -9.91
N LYS A 130 -7.52 -1.36 -10.93
CA LYS A 130 -8.59 -0.37 -10.72
C LYS A 130 -9.70 -1.01 -9.89
N VAL A 131 -10.29 -0.25 -8.96
CA VAL A 131 -11.37 -0.72 -8.07
C VAL A 131 -12.57 -1.30 -8.83
N LYS A 132 -12.83 -0.82 -10.04
CA LYS A 132 -13.91 -1.28 -10.91
C LYS A 132 -13.59 -2.59 -11.66
N ASP A 133 -12.33 -2.99 -11.74
CA ASP A 133 -11.86 -4.14 -12.53
C ASP A 133 -11.57 -5.38 -11.64
N VAL A 134 -11.71 -5.23 -10.33
CA VAL A 134 -11.66 -6.30 -9.32
C VAL A 134 -13.05 -6.48 -8.72
N GLU A 135 -13.64 -7.66 -8.93
CA GLU A 135 -14.99 -8.02 -8.48
C GLU A 135 -14.98 -8.77 -7.16
#